data_AF-A0A958FJ10-F1
#
_entry.id   AF-A0A958FJ10-F1
#
_cell.length_a   1.000
_cell.length_b   1.000
_cell.length_c   1.000
_cell.angle_alpha   90.00
_cell.angle_beta   90.00
_cell.angle_gamma   90.00
#
_symmetry.space_group_name_H-M   'P 1'
#
loop_
_entity.id
_entity.type
_entity.pdbx_description
1 polymer ?
#
loop_
_entity_poly.entity_id
_entity_poly.type
_entity_poly.pdbx_seq_one_letter_code
_entity_poly.pdbx_strand_id
1 'polypeptide(L)'
;MRIIWFLILSGLLAQGVLAQDVEGSQDHPVISRYPGSVIQWYMVDNYRPFRLPLGPVTGYRHIDKWIDTEGRVTRIYYALEGGKRTYSEVYKNYLDALKSAGMELLAEGMYDAGMRGGGVGSRAWLEVYYSENPFNSDGAVNNMARGTSTSGGRGAIVAKKERAAGTV
;
A
#
# COMPACT_ATOMS: atom_id res chain seq x y z
N MET A 1 48.60 -37.96 -28.40
CA MET A 1 47.20 -38.24 -27.97
C MET A 1 46.67 -36.99 -27.29
N ARG A 2 45.72 -36.26 -27.88
CA ARG A 2 45.19 -34.99 -27.35
C ARG A 2 43.88 -35.27 -26.61
N ILE A 3 43.84 -35.04 -25.31
CA ILE A 3 42.63 -35.14 -24.49
C ILE A 3 42.02 -33.74 -24.43
N ILE A 4 40.81 -33.57 -24.95
CA ILE A 4 40.02 -32.34 -24.83
C ILE A 4 38.99 -32.59 -23.74
N TRP A 5 39.08 -31.86 -22.64
CA TRP A 5 38.04 -31.84 -21.61
C TRP A 5 36.94 -30.85 -22.02
N PHE A 6 35.70 -31.33 -22.17
CA PHE A 6 34.53 -30.47 -22.23
C PHE A 6 33.99 -30.27 -20.82
N LEU A 7 34.01 -29.03 -20.34
CA LEU A 7 33.33 -28.59 -19.13
C LEU A 7 31.95 -28.08 -19.56
N ILE A 8 30.90 -28.90 -19.37
CA ILE A 8 29.52 -28.43 -19.48
C ILE A 8 29.15 -27.83 -18.12
N LEU A 9 29.22 -26.50 -18.03
CA LEU A 9 28.66 -25.77 -16.91
C LEU A 9 27.17 -25.49 -17.20
N SER A 10 26.30 -26.45 -16.85
CA SER A 10 24.86 -26.23 -16.87
C SER A 10 24.46 -25.35 -15.69
N GLY A 11 24.59 -24.03 -15.86
CA GLY A 11 23.99 -23.06 -14.95
C GLY A 11 22.48 -23.08 -15.11
N LEU A 12 21.78 -23.89 -14.31
CA LEU A 12 20.35 -23.70 -14.08
C LEU A 12 20.20 -22.40 -13.29
N LEU A 13 20.11 -21.26 -13.99
CA LEU A 13 19.66 -20.03 -13.39
C LEU A 13 18.21 -20.27 -12.97
N ALA A 14 18.02 -20.63 -11.71
CA ALA A 14 16.72 -20.53 -11.06
C ALA A 14 16.33 -19.05 -11.12
N GLN A 15 15.66 -18.66 -12.20
CA GLN A 15 14.90 -17.43 -12.22
C GLN A 15 13.85 -17.62 -11.14
N GLY A 16 14.09 -17.01 -9.97
CA GLY A 16 13.06 -16.95 -8.94
C GLY A 16 11.82 -16.41 -9.62
N VAL A 17 10.75 -17.22 -9.65
CA VAL A 17 9.45 -16.78 -10.12
C VAL A 17 9.05 -15.65 -9.19
N LEU A 18 9.27 -14.41 -9.63
CA LEU A 18 8.67 -13.26 -8.98
C LEU A 18 7.16 -13.48 -9.11
N ALA A 19 6.44 -13.46 -7.99
CA ALA A 19 4.99 -13.50 -8.01
C ALA A 19 4.50 -12.42 -8.99
N GLN A 20 3.61 -12.80 -9.91
CA GLN A 20 3.15 -11.92 -10.97
C GLN A 20 2.06 -10.98 -10.43
N ASP A 21 2.07 -9.75 -10.92
CA ASP A 21 0.99 -8.80 -10.67
C ASP A 21 -0.35 -9.37 -11.17
N VAL A 22 -1.44 -9.02 -10.49
CA VAL A 22 -2.78 -9.38 -11.00
C VAL A 22 -3.00 -8.75 -12.38
N GLU A 23 -3.63 -9.52 -13.27
CA GLU A 23 -3.83 -9.12 -14.67
C GLU A 23 -4.54 -7.76 -14.78
N GLY A 24 -4.09 -6.92 -15.73
CA GLY A 24 -4.67 -5.60 -15.97
C GLY A 24 -4.34 -4.54 -14.93
N SER A 25 -3.55 -4.86 -13.90
CA SER A 25 -3.11 -3.89 -12.91
C SER A 25 -1.97 -3.00 -13.42
N GLN A 26 -1.90 -1.80 -12.86
CA GLN A 26 -0.89 -0.80 -13.17
C GLN A 26 -0.51 -0.04 -11.90
N ASP A 27 0.71 0.46 -11.87
CA ASP A 27 1.19 1.30 -10.78
C ASP A 27 0.47 2.66 -10.70
N HIS A 28 0.56 3.28 -9.52
CA HIS A 28 0.11 4.64 -9.36
C HIS A 28 0.93 5.59 -10.26
N PRO A 29 0.29 6.51 -11.02
CA PRO A 29 0.99 7.31 -12.05
C PRO A 29 2.02 8.31 -11.50
N VAL A 30 1.94 8.63 -10.21
CA VAL A 30 2.79 9.66 -9.57
C VAL A 30 3.86 9.08 -8.64
N ILE A 31 3.67 7.86 -8.12
CA ILE A 31 4.60 7.26 -7.16
C ILE A 31 4.93 5.84 -7.60
N SER A 32 6.22 5.49 -7.52
CA SER A 32 6.66 4.12 -7.77
C SER A 32 6.35 3.24 -6.57
N ARG A 33 6.04 1.96 -6.83
CA ARG A 33 5.92 0.95 -5.77
C ARG A 33 7.27 0.70 -5.10
N TYR A 34 7.23 0.18 -3.87
CA TYR A 34 8.43 -0.27 -3.17
C TYR A 34 9.10 -1.43 -3.93
N PRO A 35 10.43 -1.45 -4.11
CA PRO A 35 11.13 -2.48 -4.88
C PRO A 35 10.86 -3.92 -4.40
N GLY A 36 10.52 -4.79 -5.34
CA GLY A 36 10.17 -6.19 -5.05
C GLY A 36 8.74 -6.41 -4.55
N SER A 37 7.90 -5.37 -4.54
CA SER A 37 6.47 -5.54 -4.28
C SER A 37 5.70 -5.96 -5.52
N VAL A 38 4.62 -6.71 -5.28
CA VAL A 38 3.73 -7.28 -6.30
C VAL A 38 2.32 -6.75 -6.07
N ILE A 39 1.61 -6.38 -7.13
CA ILE A 39 0.20 -5.99 -7.04
C ILE A 39 -0.64 -7.26 -6.88
N GLN A 40 -1.13 -7.51 -5.67
CA GLN A 40 -1.98 -8.66 -5.37
C GLN A 40 -3.48 -8.34 -5.46
N TRP A 41 -3.84 -7.06 -5.54
CA TRP A 41 -5.21 -6.63 -5.79
C TRP A 41 -5.24 -5.22 -6.39
N TYR A 42 -6.14 -5.00 -7.32
CA TYR A 42 -6.28 -3.76 -8.08
C TYR A 42 -7.75 -3.48 -8.34
N MET A 43 -8.17 -2.23 -8.14
CA MET A 43 -9.55 -1.81 -8.33
C MET A 43 -9.59 -0.37 -8.84
N VAL A 44 -10.43 -0.13 -9.85
CA VAL A 44 -10.71 1.20 -10.39
C VAL A 44 -12.21 1.39 -10.44
N ASP A 45 -12.70 2.35 -9.66
CA ASP A 45 -14.07 2.86 -9.74
C ASP A 45 -14.03 4.18 -10.52
N ASN A 46 -14.77 4.31 -11.62
CA ASN A 46 -14.78 5.55 -12.42
C ASN A 46 -15.43 6.73 -11.67
N TYR A 47 -16.34 6.44 -10.76
CA TYR A 47 -16.97 7.42 -9.88
C TYR A 47 -17.44 6.74 -8.60
N ARG A 48 -17.03 7.26 -7.45
CA ARG A 48 -17.61 6.95 -6.15
C ARG A 48 -17.38 8.07 -5.15
N PRO A 49 -18.27 8.26 -4.16
CA PRO A 49 -17.94 8.95 -2.93
C PRO A 49 -16.76 8.26 -2.22
N PHE A 50 -15.90 9.06 -1.62
CA PHE A 50 -14.73 8.61 -0.85
C PHE A 50 -14.48 9.57 0.30
N ARG A 51 -14.16 9.04 1.48
CA ARG A 51 -13.99 9.84 2.71
C ARG A 51 -12.59 9.67 3.25
N LEU A 52 -11.85 10.77 3.42
CA LEU A 52 -10.47 10.76 3.92
C LEU A 52 -10.46 11.18 5.40
N PRO A 53 -10.12 10.28 6.35
CA PRO A 53 -10.00 10.65 7.75
C PRO A 53 -8.68 11.40 8.00
N LEU A 54 -8.73 12.49 8.76
CA LEU A 54 -7.54 13.30 9.07
C LEU A 54 -7.24 13.38 10.57
N GLY A 55 -8.17 12.94 11.42
CA GLY A 55 -8.06 13.01 12.87
C GLY A 55 -7.83 11.64 13.52
N PRO A 56 -7.52 11.63 14.83
CA PRO A 56 -7.55 10.42 15.62
C PRO A 56 -8.98 9.91 15.79
N VAL A 57 -9.11 8.65 16.18
CA VAL A 57 -10.34 8.06 16.67
C VAL A 57 -10.65 8.64 18.05
N THR A 58 -11.85 9.18 18.19
CA THR A 58 -12.47 9.71 19.41
C THR A 58 -13.62 8.78 19.82
N GLY A 59 -13.86 8.64 21.12
CA GLY A 59 -14.96 7.82 21.64
C GLY A 59 -14.98 6.38 21.08
N TYR A 60 -16.18 5.88 20.77
CA TYR A 60 -16.37 4.54 20.20
C TYR A 60 -16.37 4.60 18.67
N ARG A 61 -15.24 4.25 18.05
CA ARG A 61 -15.09 4.11 16.58
C ARG A 61 -15.51 5.35 15.77
N HIS A 62 -15.31 6.55 16.33
CA HIS A 62 -15.64 7.80 15.66
C HIS A 62 -14.35 8.56 15.30
N ILE A 63 -14.34 9.30 14.19
CA ILE A 63 -13.26 10.23 13.84
C ILE A 63 -13.94 11.56 13.54
N ASP A 64 -13.49 12.65 14.16
CA ASP A 64 -14.19 13.94 14.05
C ASP A 64 -13.85 14.68 12.75
N LYS A 65 -12.64 14.47 12.20
CA LYS A 65 -12.12 15.24 11.06
C LYS A 65 -12.05 14.39 9.80
N TRP A 66 -12.86 14.73 8.82
CA TRP A 66 -12.92 14.10 7.49
C TRP A 66 -12.84 15.12 6.36
N ILE A 67 -12.37 14.67 5.20
CA ILE A 67 -12.64 15.30 3.91
C ILE A 67 -13.52 14.35 3.12
N ASP A 68 -14.71 14.81 2.76
CA ASP A 68 -15.57 14.12 1.80
C ASP A 68 -15.15 14.54 0.38
N THR A 69 -14.96 13.56 -0.50
CA THR A 69 -14.59 13.75 -1.90
C THR A 69 -15.32 12.73 -2.77
N GLU A 70 -15.29 12.91 -4.08
CA GLU A 70 -15.86 11.97 -5.03
C GLU A 70 -15.12 12.02 -6.37
N GLY A 71 -15.24 10.93 -7.12
CA GLY A 71 -14.68 10.82 -8.46
C GLY A 71 -14.04 9.46 -8.70
N ARG A 72 -13.06 9.44 -9.61
CA ARG A 72 -12.36 8.22 -9.96
C ARG A 72 -11.44 7.78 -8.82
N VAL A 73 -11.62 6.55 -8.35
CA VAL A 73 -10.86 5.96 -7.25
C VAL A 73 -10.08 4.76 -7.77
N THR A 74 -8.76 4.83 -7.67
CA THR A 74 -7.85 3.70 -7.91
C THR A 74 -7.31 3.22 -6.57
N ARG A 75 -7.43 1.92 -6.29
CA ARG A 75 -6.88 1.30 -5.09
C ARG A 75 -6.00 0.12 -5.49
N ILE A 76 -4.82 0.06 -4.89
CA ILE A 76 -3.78 -0.90 -5.25
C ILE A 76 -3.26 -1.52 -3.96
N TYR A 77 -3.23 -2.85 -3.91
CA TYR A 77 -2.60 -3.58 -2.82
C TYR A 77 -1.25 -4.12 -3.26
N TYR A 78 -0.20 -3.46 -2.80
CA TYR A 78 1.18 -3.91 -2.95
C TYR A 78 1.55 -4.86 -1.82
N ALA A 79 1.89 -6.11 -2.15
CA ALA A 79 2.39 -7.09 -1.21
C ALA A 79 3.92 -7.23 -1.33
N LEU A 80 4.59 -7.38 -0.20
CA LEU A 80 6.01 -7.69 -0.13
C LEU A 80 6.17 -9.07 0.51
N GLU A 81 6.84 -9.97 -0.20
CA GLU A 81 7.14 -11.31 0.28
C GLU A 81 8.55 -11.38 0.88
N GLY A 82 8.77 -12.33 1.78
CA GLY A 82 10.12 -12.71 2.22
C GLY A 82 10.67 -12.00 3.46
N GLY A 83 9.89 -11.19 4.19
CA GLY A 83 10.18 -10.76 5.57
C GLY A 83 11.49 -9.98 5.80
N LYS A 84 12.25 -9.64 4.76
CA LYS A 84 13.55 -8.96 4.84
C LYS A 84 13.43 -7.46 5.14
N ARG A 85 12.24 -6.89 4.98
CA ARG A 85 11.97 -5.45 5.10
C ARG A 85 11.07 -5.19 6.28
N THR A 86 11.39 -4.14 7.04
CA THR A 86 10.52 -3.69 8.14
C THR A 86 9.39 -2.83 7.58
N TYR A 87 8.25 -2.79 8.28
CA TYR A 87 7.19 -1.86 7.92
C TYR A 87 7.65 -0.40 7.99
N SER A 88 8.49 -0.06 8.97
CA SER A 88 9.03 1.29 9.13
C SER A 88 9.87 1.74 7.94
N GLU A 89 10.66 0.83 7.34
CA GLU A 89 11.41 1.10 6.11
C GLU A 89 10.45 1.39 4.94
N VAL A 90 9.45 0.54 4.74
CA VAL A 90 8.47 0.69 3.66
C VAL A 90 7.62 1.95 3.84
N TYR A 91 7.17 2.23 5.07
CA TYR A 91 6.41 3.43 5.42
C TYR A 91 7.22 4.69 5.12
N LYS A 92 8.48 4.74 5.59
CA LYS A 92 9.35 5.89 5.35
C LYS A 92 9.62 6.11 3.86
N ASN A 93 9.81 5.03 3.10
CA ASN A 93 9.99 5.10 1.65
C ASN A 93 8.78 5.76 0.95
N TYR A 94 7.56 5.33 1.26
CA TYR A 94 6.36 5.94 0.68
C TYR A 94 6.15 7.38 1.16
N LEU A 95 6.41 7.67 2.44
CA LEU A 95 6.34 9.04 2.96
C LEU A 95 7.27 9.98 2.19
N ASP A 96 8.50 9.55 1.95
CA ASP A 96 9.49 10.32 1.19
C ASP A 96 9.12 10.46 -0.28
N ALA A 97 8.57 9.41 -0.89
CA ALA A 97 8.10 9.43 -2.27
C ALA A 97 6.94 10.43 -2.46
N LEU A 98 5.97 10.42 -1.54
CA LEU A 98 4.84 11.36 -1.54
C LEU A 98 5.32 12.81 -1.37
N LYS A 99 6.24 13.06 -0.43
CA LYS A 99 6.85 14.39 -0.22
C LYS A 99 7.64 14.85 -1.44
N SER A 100 8.47 13.97 -2.01
CA SER A 100 9.29 14.27 -3.20
C SER A 100 8.44 14.53 -4.45
N ALA A 101 7.26 13.91 -4.53
CA ALA A 101 6.29 14.18 -5.58
C ALA A 101 5.54 15.52 -5.42
N GLY A 102 5.85 16.31 -4.38
CA GLY A 102 5.23 17.59 -4.09
C GLY A 102 3.79 17.48 -3.58
N MET A 103 3.45 16.36 -2.94
CA MET A 103 2.13 16.20 -2.31
C MET A 103 2.12 16.89 -0.94
N GLU A 104 1.04 17.60 -0.64
CA GLU A 104 0.74 18.17 0.68
C GLU A 104 0.34 17.05 1.64
N LEU A 105 1.04 16.94 2.78
CA LEU A 105 0.73 15.96 3.81
C LEU A 105 -0.40 16.48 4.70
N LEU A 106 -1.54 15.77 4.74
CA LEU A 106 -2.72 16.17 5.50
C LEU A 106 -2.81 15.46 6.87
N ALA A 107 -2.41 14.19 6.92
CA ALA A 107 -2.38 13.38 8.13
C ALA A 107 -1.40 12.22 7.95
N GLU A 108 -0.73 11.81 9.02
CA GLU A 108 0.11 10.62 8.99
C GLU A 108 0.21 9.97 10.37
N GLY A 109 0.55 8.68 10.39
CA GLY A 109 0.90 8.00 11.63
C GLY A 109 1.32 6.57 11.39
N MET A 110 2.30 6.13 12.19
CA MET A 110 2.93 4.82 12.13
C MET A 110 2.94 4.20 13.52
N TYR A 111 2.70 2.89 13.58
CA TYR A 111 2.62 2.10 14.78
C TYR A 111 3.40 0.81 14.56
N ASP A 112 4.42 0.56 15.39
CA ASP A 112 5.10 -0.72 15.43
C ASP A 112 4.17 -1.85 15.91
N ALA A 113 4.63 -3.08 15.75
CA ALA A 113 3.91 -4.26 16.20
C ALA A 113 3.50 -4.13 17.68
N GLY A 114 2.21 -4.35 17.96
CA GLY A 114 1.66 -4.28 19.32
C GLY A 114 1.30 -2.88 19.84
N MET A 115 1.74 -1.78 19.21
CA MET A 115 1.40 -0.43 19.67
C MET A 115 -0.10 -0.15 19.55
N ARG A 116 -0.75 0.29 20.64
CA ARG A 116 -2.17 0.63 20.65
C ARG A 116 -2.36 2.15 20.66
N GLY A 117 -3.52 2.61 20.20
CA GLY A 117 -3.87 4.02 20.18
C GLY A 117 -5.04 4.29 19.24
N GLY A 118 -5.54 5.53 19.26
CA GLY A 118 -6.56 6.02 18.34
C GLY A 118 -6.00 6.89 17.20
N GLY A 119 -4.71 7.21 17.19
CA GLY A 119 -4.13 8.11 16.16
C GLY A 119 -4.22 7.55 14.74
N VAL A 120 -3.95 8.44 13.78
CA VAL A 120 -3.98 8.14 12.34
C VAL A 120 -3.11 6.92 12.04
N GLY A 121 -3.65 5.93 11.33
CA GLY A 121 -2.92 4.69 11.01
C GLY A 121 -2.90 3.63 12.13
N SER A 122 -3.51 3.90 13.29
CA SER A 122 -3.74 2.88 14.31
C SER A 122 -4.75 1.82 13.83
N ARG A 123 -4.85 0.69 14.56
CA ARG A 123 -5.79 -0.38 14.19
C ARG A 123 -7.25 0.10 14.28
N ALA A 124 -7.61 0.83 15.34
CA ALA A 124 -8.95 1.39 15.47
C ALA A 124 -9.26 2.36 14.34
N TRP A 125 -8.26 3.18 13.95
CA TRP A 125 -8.40 4.13 12.85
C TRP A 125 -8.61 3.42 11.50
N LEU A 126 -7.84 2.36 11.22
CA LEU A 126 -7.97 1.57 9.99
C LEU A 126 -9.34 0.87 9.92
N GLU A 127 -9.86 0.37 11.04
CA GLU A 127 -11.21 -0.22 11.10
C GLU A 127 -12.28 0.78 10.68
N VAL A 128 -12.24 2.00 11.22
CA VAL A 128 -13.18 3.08 10.85
C VAL A 128 -12.99 3.49 9.40
N TYR A 129 -11.75 3.67 8.95
CA TYR A 129 -11.46 4.02 7.56
C TYR A 129 -12.01 2.98 6.57
N TYR A 130 -11.85 1.69 6.85
CA TYR A 130 -12.34 0.61 6.00
C TYR A 130 -13.87 0.47 6.03
N SER A 131 -14.53 0.76 7.16
CA SER A 131 -16.00 0.76 7.20
C SER A 131 -16.60 1.91 6.40
N GLU A 132 -15.96 3.09 6.41
CA GLU A 132 -16.40 4.26 5.65
C GLU A 132 -16.03 4.17 4.16
N ASN A 133 -15.00 3.40 3.81
CA ASN A 133 -14.52 3.21 2.43
C ASN A 133 -14.40 1.72 2.07
N PRO A 134 -15.53 1.00 1.97
CA PRO A 134 -15.52 -0.43 1.69
C PRO A 134 -14.82 -0.73 0.36
N PHE A 135 -14.09 -1.84 0.34
CA PHE A 135 -13.54 -2.50 -0.84
C PHE A 135 -14.35 -3.75 -1.13
N ASN A 136 -14.26 -4.27 -2.36
CA ASN A 136 -14.72 -5.64 -2.60
C ASN A 136 -13.87 -6.58 -1.74
N SER A 137 -14.51 -7.32 -0.84
CA SER A 137 -13.83 -8.21 0.09
C SER A 137 -13.42 -9.53 -0.57
N ASP A 138 -13.01 -9.50 -1.83
CA ASP A 138 -12.69 -10.68 -2.61
C ASP A 138 -11.17 -10.75 -2.87
N GLY A 139 -10.60 -11.94 -2.74
CA GLY A 139 -9.19 -12.18 -3.03
C GLY A 139 -8.21 -11.62 -1.98
N ALA A 140 -7.02 -11.24 -2.44
CA ALA A 140 -5.87 -10.96 -1.59
C ALA A 140 -6.02 -9.74 -0.67
N VAL A 141 -6.91 -8.80 -1.00
CA VAL A 141 -7.19 -7.61 -0.16
C VAL A 141 -7.75 -7.99 1.21
N ASN A 142 -8.33 -9.19 1.36
CA ASN A 142 -8.72 -9.72 2.67
C ASN A 142 -7.52 -9.94 3.60
N ASN A 143 -6.32 -10.21 3.06
CA ASN A 143 -5.12 -10.36 3.87
C ASN A 143 -4.70 -9.03 4.51
N MET A 144 -4.94 -7.91 3.81
CA MET A 144 -4.76 -6.56 4.35
C MET A 144 -5.78 -6.25 5.46
N ALA A 145 -7.04 -6.65 5.27
CA ALA A 145 -8.13 -6.38 6.20
C ALA A 145 -8.07 -7.21 7.50
N ARG A 146 -7.76 -8.49 7.36
CA ARG A 146 -7.66 -9.46 8.48
C ARG A 146 -6.38 -9.27 9.28
N GLY A 147 -5.40 -8.59 8.71
CA GLY A 147 -4.05 -8.44 9.25
C GLY A 147 -3.25 -9.71 9.02
N THR A 148 -2.11 -9.59 8.34
CA THR A 148 -1.10 -10.65 8.33
C THR A 148 -0.41 -10.68 9.69
N SER A 149 -0.31 -11.86 10.30
CA SER A 149 0.19 -12.12 11.65
C SER A 149 1.24 -11.13 12.18
N THR A 150 0.76 -10.21 13.03
CA THR A 150 1.37 -9.71 14.29
C THR A 150 2.82 -9.19 14.38
N SER A 151 3.62 -9.08 13.31
CA SER A 151 5.02 -8.59 13.47
C SER A 151 5.41 -7.37 12.64
N GLY A 152 4.60 -6.94 11.67
CA GLY A 152 5.01 -5.89 10.72
C GLY A 152 5.00 -4.47 11.30
N GLY A 153 3.93 -4.08 12.00
CA GLY A 153 3.58 -2.67 12.17
C GLY A 153 2.42 -2.28 11.26
N ARG A 154 1.94 -1.05 11.37
CA ARG A 154 0.82 -0.49 10.60
C ARG A 154 0.92 1.04 10.59
N GLY A 155 0.12 1.67 9.76
CA GLY A 155 0.18 3.12 9.60
C GLY A 155 -0.66 3.56 8.41
N ALA A 156 -0.81 4.87 8.30
CA ALA A 156 -1.48 5.52 7.19
C ALA A 156 -0.82 6.85 6.90
N ILE A 157 -0.82 7.22 5.62
CA ILE A 157 -0.41 8.53 5.13
C ILE A 157 -1.56 9.04 4.27
N VAL A 158 -2.06 10.23 4.59
CA VAL A 158 -3.04 10.95 3.79
C VAL A 158 -2.34 12.17 3.21
N ALA A 159 -2.18 12.17 1.89
CA ALA A 159 -1.55 13.25 1.16
C ALA A 159 -2.42 13.68 -0.01
N LYS A 160 -2.32 14.95 -0.38
CA LYS A 160 -3.10 15.58 -1.43
C LYS A 160 -2.16 16.22 -2.45
N LYS A 161 -2.52 16.11 -3.72
CA LYS A 161 -1.91 16.89 -4.79
C LYS A 161 -3.01 17.39 -5.69
N GLU A 162 -3.06 18.70 -5.90
CA GLU A 162 -3.95 19.25 -6.92
C GLU A 162 -3.48 18.76 -8.29
N ARG A 163 -4.41 18.24 -9.08
CA ARG A 163 -4.11 17.95 -10.48
C ARG A 163 -3.79 19.29 -11.14
N ALA A 164 -2.63 19.38 -11.81
CA ALA A 164 -2.33 20.55 -12.61
C ALA A 164 -3.52 20.80 -13.55
N ALA A 165 -4.02 22.04 -13.60
CA ALA A 165 -5.13 22.40 -14.47
C ALA A 165 -4.74 22.05 -15.93
N GLY A 166 -5.31 20.97 -16.45
CA GLY A 166 -4.95 20.39 -17.74
C GLY A 166 -6.10 19.54 -18.24
N THR A 167 -6.53 19.86 -19.46
CA THR A 167 -7.80 19.52 -20.11
C THR A 167 -8.12 18.02 -20.10
N VAL A 168 -9.43 17.76 -20.01
CA VAL A 168 -10.14 16.48 -20.03
C VAL A 168 -9.54 15.47 -21.00
#